data_AF-A0A6P1NPS7-F1
#
_entry.id   AF-A0A6P1NPS7-F1
#
_cell.length_a   1.000
_cell.length_b   1.000
_cell.length_c   1.000
_cell.angle_alpha   90.00
_cell.angle_beta   90.00
_cell.angle_gamma   90.00
#
_symmetry.space_group_name_H-M   'P 1'
#
loop_
_entity.id
_entity.type
_entity.pdbx_description
1 polymer ?
#
loop_
_entity_poly.entity_id
_entity_poly.type
_entity_poly.pdbx_seq_one_letter_code
_entity_poly.pdbx_strand_id
1 'polypeptide(L)' 'MLGVRTECAPLSGLATITGNTLTAKDIVTGASGCTNGNSGEQHLWVTDFLKRPIQMTFSQGTLIWKSGADSLSFQID' A
#
# COMPACT_ATOMS: atom_id res chain seq x y z
N MET A 1 1.39 7.44 10.94
CA MET A 1 2.25 6.30 10.53
C MET A 1 1.40 5.36 9.70
N LEU A 2 1.93 4.83 8.60
CA LEU A 2 1.26 3.83 7.76
C LEU A 2 1.90 2.47 7.99
N GLY A 3 1.06 1.44 8.15
CA GLY A 3 1.46 0.04 8.13
C GLY A 3 0.64 -0.71 7.08
N VAL A 4 1.31 -1.48 6.24
CA VAL A 4 0.70 -2.33 5.21
C VAL A 4 1.24 -3.74 5.38
N ARG A 5 0.36 -4.75 5.40
CA ARG A 5 0.78 -6.14 5.42
C ARG A 5 0.62 -6.73 4.04
N THR A 6 1.70 -7.28 3.52
CA THR A 6 1.68 -8.15 2.34
C THR A 6 1.98 -9.58 2.80
N GLU A 7 1.76 -10.57 1.95
CA GLU A 7 2.10 -11.96 2.27
C GLU A 7 3.59 -12.15 2.60
N CYS A 8 4.46 -11.34 2.01
CA CYS A 8 5.91 -11.51 2.14
C CYS A 8 6.51 -10.86 3.36
N ALA A 9 6.07 -9.65 3.66
CA ALA A 9 6.60 -8.85 4.75
C ALA A 9 5.63 -7.71 5.09
N PRO A 10 5.65 -7.22 6.33
CA PRO A 10 5.08 -5.93 6.64
C PRO A 10 5.91 -4.81 6.00
N LEU A 11 5.21 -3.78 5.53
CA LEU A 11 5.75 -2.50 5.10
C LEU A 11 5.30 -1.43 6.10
N SER A 12 6.18 -0.51 6.43
CA SER A 12 5.84 0.64 7.28
C SER A 12 6.50 1.91 6.80
N GLY A 13 5.86 3.05 7.02
CA GLY A 13 6.42 4.34 6.65
C GLY A 13 5.72 5.52 7.30
N LEU A 14 6.29 6.71 7.11
CA LEU A 14 5.64 7.96 7.45
C LEU A 14 4.53 8.21 6.42
N ALA A 15 3.38 8.68 6.89
CA ALA A 15 2.25 8.97 6.03
C ALA A 15 1.68 10.34 6.35
N THR A 16 1.46 11.11 5.29
CA THR A 16 0.80 12.41 5.33
C THR A 16 -0.44 12.33 4.46
N ILE A 17 -1.57 12.81 5.00
CA ILE A 17 -2.82 12.93 4.24
C ILE A 17 -3.09 14.42 4.05
N THR A 18 -3.20 14.84 2.79
CA THR A 18 -3.58 16.21 2.42
C THR A 18 -4.81 16.13 1.53
N GLY A 19 -5.95 16.61 2.04
CA GLY A 19 -7.24 16.40 1.38
C GLY A 19 -7.55 14.91 1.26
N ASN A 20 -7.75 14.42 0.04
CA ASN A 20 -7.97 12.99 -0.24
C ASN A 20 -6.70 12.27 -0.73
N THR A 21 -5.53 12.91 -0.69
CA THR A 21 -4.29 12.33 -1.19
C THR A 21 -3.42 11.86 -0.04
N LEU A 22 -3.08 10.57 -0.04
CA LEU A 22 -2.11 9.93 0.83
C LEU A 22 -0.73 9.94 0.16
N THR A 23 0.28 10.38 0.90
CA THR A 23 1.69 10.27 0.50
C THR A 23 2.43 9.51 1.59
N ALA A 24 3.10 8.42 1.21
CA ALA A 24 4.00 7.70 2.11
C ALA A 24 5.47 8.06 1.82
N LYS A 25 6.28 8.14 2.88
CA LYS A 25 7.72 8.39 2.84
C LYS A 25 8.44 7.40 3.74
N ASP A 26 9.73 7.23 3.48
CA ASP A 26 10.64 6.38 4.29
C ASP A 26 10.07 4.98 4.50
N ILE A 27 9.58 4.38 3.41
CA ILE A 27 8.99 3.04 3.44
C ILE A 27 10.09 2.03 3.70
N VAL A 28 9.95 1.28 4.80
CA VAL A 28 10.84 0.19 5.18
C VAL A 28 10.09 -1.14 5.10
N THR A 29 10.82 -2.16 4.65
CA THR A 29 10.35 -3.55 4.59
C THR A 29 10.86 -4.30 5.82
N GLY A 30 9.96 -4.99 6.52
CA GLY A 30 10.31 -5.88 7.63
C GLY A 30 10.94 -7.20 7.17
N ALA A 31 11.10 -8.15 8.09
CA ALA A 31 11.59 -9.49 7.76
C ALA A 31 10.72 -10.13 6.67
N SER A 32 11.36 -10.59 5.58
CA SER A 32 10.70 -11.19 4.42
C SER A 32 10.79 -12.72 4.44
N GLY A 33 9.69 -13.38 4.09
CA GLY A 33 9.59 -14.85 4.12
C GLY A 33 9.12 -15.50 2.83
N CYS A 34 8.99 -14.74 1.73
CA CYS A 34 8.46 -15.29 0.49
C CYS A 34 9.47 -16.18 -0.24
N THR A 35 9.14 -17.46 -0.34
CA THR A 35 9.83 -18.43 -1.20
C THR A 35 9.16 -18.60 -2.56
N ASN A 36 7.95 -18.07 -2.73
CA ASN A 36 7.20 -18.13 -3.99
C ASN A 36 7.42 -16.83 -4.81
N GLY A 37 7.53 -16.96 -6.14
CA GLY A 37 7.85 -15.84 -7.04
C GLY A 37 6.73 -14.80 -7.13
N ASN A 38 5.47 -15.24 -7.24
CA ASN A 38 4.32 -14.35 -7.46
C ASN A 38 4.07 -13.40 -6.28
N SER A 39 4.16 -13.89 -5.04
CA SER A 39 3.99 -13.04 -3.86
C SER A 39 5.14 -12.07 -3.70
N GLY A 40 6.36 -12.46 -4.10
CA GLY A 40 7.52 -11.57 -4.17
C GLY A 40 7.30 -10.41 -5.14
N GLU A 41 6.81 -10.69 -6.34
CA GLU A 41 6.46 -9.66 -7.34
C GLU A 41 5.35 -8.73 -6.83
N GLN A 42 4.31 -9.28 -6.21
CA GLN A 42 3.24 -8.48 -5.61
C GLN A 42 3.78 -7.58 -4.49
N HIS A 43 4.68 -8.06 -3.65
CA HIS A 43 5.31 -7.27 -2.59
C HIS A 43 6.08 -6.07 -3.15
N LEU A 44 6.88 -6.30 -4.19
CA LEU A 44 7.61 -5.24 -4.88
C LEU A 44 6.66 -4.22 -5.53
N TRP A 45 5.59 -4.71 -6.18
CA TRP A 45 4.56 -3.85 -6.76
C TRP A 45 3.87 -2.98 -5.71
N VAL A 46 3.47 -3.55 -4.56
CA VAL A 46 2.86 -2.76 -3.46
C VAL A 46 3.85 -1.71 -2.95
N THR A 47 5.12 -2.07 -2.79
CA THR A 47 6.17 -1.14 -2.35
C THR A 47 6.30 0.05 -3.31
N ASP A 48 6.29 -0.20 -4.62
CA ASP A 48 6.37 0.86 -5.63
C ASP A 48 5.08 1.66 -5.77
N PHE A 49 3.93 1.04 -5.56
CA PHE A 49 2.63 1.72 -5.48
C PHE A 49 2.63 2.76 -4.36
N LEU A 50 3.11 2.38 -3.17
CA LEU A 50 3.12 3.24 -1.97
C LEU A 50 4.09 4.43 -2.08
N LYS A 51 5.10 4.38 -2.97
CA LYS A 51 6.02 5.51 -3.21
C LYS A 51 5.36 6.66 -4.00
N ARG A 52 4.18 6.45 -4.56
CA ARG A 52 3.47 7.42 -5.41
C ARG A 52 2.39 8.14 -4.60
N PRO A 53 1.93 9.33 -5.02
CA PRO A 53 0.73 9.94 -4.46
C PRO A 53 -0.50 9.05 -4.70
N ILE A 54 -1.24 8.75 -3.65
CA ILE A 54 -2.41 7.87 -3.68
C ILE A 54 -3.66 8.69 -3.43
N GLN A 55 -4.58 8.70 -4.39
CA GLN A 55 -5.92 9.22 -4.16
C GLN A 55 -6.75 8.18 -3.40
N MET A 56 -7.34 8.63 -2.29
CA MET A 56 -8.21 7.82 -1.45
C MET A 56 -9.67 8.20 -1.71
N THR A 57 -10.47 7.18 -1.99
CA THR A 57 -11.93 7.31 -2.10
C THR A 57 -12.56 6.29 -1.17
N PHE A 58 -13.42 6.74 -0.25
CA PHE A 58 -14.20 5.84 0.58
C PHE A 58 -15.65 5.81 0.08
N SER A 59 -16.13 4.63 -0.30
CA SER A 59 -17.49 4.44 -0.83
C SER A 59 -18.03 3.09 -0.44
N GLN A 60 -19.27 3.04 0.07
CA GLN A 60 -20.00 1.80 0.36
C GLN A 60 -19.19 0.78 1.20
N GLY A 61 -18.50 1.23 2.24
CA GLY A 61 -17.69 0.36 3.11
C GLY A 61 -16.33 -0.06 2.51
N THR A 62 -16.02 0.38 1.29
CA THR A 62 -14.76 0.10 0.61
C THR A 62 -13.87 1.33 0.58
N LEU A 63 -12.63 1.20 1.04
CA LEU A 63 -11.57 2.18 0.81
C LEU A 63 -10.84 1.81 -0.48
N ILE A 64 -10.86 2.72 -1.46
CA ILE A 64 -10.18 2.56 -2.74
C ILE A 64 -8.99 3.51 -2.76
N TRP A 65 -7.82 2.96 -3.03
CA TRP A 65 -6.58 3.68 -3.26
C TRP A 65 -6.25 3.63 -4.74
N LYS A 66 -6.02 4.79 -5.35
CA LYS A 66 -5.70 4.91 -6.77
C LYS A 66 -4.43 5.72 -6.97
N SER A 67 -3.54 5.21 -7.81
CA SER A 67 -2.34 5.95 -8.26
C SER A 67 -2.11 5.66 -9.74
N GLY A 68 -2.45 6.61 -10.62
CA GLY A 68 -2.38 6.43 -12.07
C GLY A 68 -3.40 5.38 -12.55
N ALA A 69 -2.89 4.34 -13.22
CA ALA A 69 -3.70 3.20 -13.68
C ALA A 69 -3.87 2.10 -12.60
N ASP A 70 -3.07 2.15 -11.54
CA ASP A 70 -3.06 1.14 -10.48
C ASP A 70 -4.12 1.45 -9.42
N SER A 71 -4.71 0.40 -8.84
CA SER A 71 -5.64 0.54 -7.72
C SER A 71 -5.56 -0.60 -6.72
N LEU A 72 -5.85 -0.29 -5.45
CA LEU A 72 -6.06 -1.21 -4.35
C LEU A 72 -7.42 -0.94 -3.73
N SER A 73 -8.14 -2.00 -3.34
CA SER A 73 -9.43 -1.88 -2.66
C SER A 73 -9.39 -2.66 -1.37
N PHE A 74 -9.82 -2.01 -0.29
CA PHE A 74 -9.85 -2.57 1.06
C PHE A 74 -11.31 -2.55 1.54
N GLN A 75 -11.85 -3.72 1.85
CA GLN A 75 -13.13 -3.82 2.54
C GLN A 75 -12.89 -3.51 4.02
N ILE A 76 -13.79 -2.72 4.62
CA ILE A 76 -13.86 -2.62 6.07
C ILE A 76 -14.62 -3.85 6.57
N ASP A 77 -13.91 -4.71 7.31
CA ASP A 77 -14.52 -5.78 8.11
C ASP A 77 -15.25 -5.23 9.35
#